data_AF-A0A398DDY5-F1
#
_entry.id   AF-A0A398DDY5-F1
#
_cell.length_a   1.000
_cell.length_b   1.000
_cell.length_c   1.000
_cell.angle_alpha   90.00
_cell.angle_beta   90.00
_cell.angle_gamma   90.00
#
_symmetry.space_group_name_H-M   'P 1'
#
loop_
_entity.id
_entity.type
_entity.pdbx_description
1 polymer ?
#
loop_
_entity_poly.entity_id
_entity_poly.type
_entity_poly.pdbx_seq_one_letter_code
_entity_poly.pdbx_strand_id
1 'polypeptide(L)'
;MEILLTSLGLALLFLVLGIPLMLGKVKRNSLYGARFSATMADGRVWDVVNRKTGFLFVVGGAVAGIVDMLAVAGVVTRVVGQYVVGALVTYILIASVWLWRYSERVARDTGVTVRDMEVGRTAPLLVAIGCFAIVIAGVLSAFSTPNPWVGFRVPATFANPAVWHQVNLKAGLTLAVLSGVFGFMFLSLRNMTEDERKRLFSGLFIGWVISIVVVAIAGSLFANSLVR
;
A
#
# COMPACT_ATOMS: atom_id res chain seq x y z
N MET A 1 -18.34 -13.30 2.62
CA MET A 1 -18.92 -11.98 2.29
C MET A 1 -17.85 -10.90 2.37
N GLU A 2 -17.10 -10.82 3.47
CA GLU A 2 -16.06 -9.78 3.69
C GLU A 2 -14.98 -9.69 2.60
N ILE A 3 -14.42 -10.82 2.15
CA ILE A 3 -13.39 -10.83 1.10
C ILE A 3 -13.92 -10.23 -0.21
N LEU A 4 -15.16 -10.57 -0.57
CA LEU A 4 -15.80 -10.10 -1.80
C LEU A 4 -16.15 -8.61 -1.74
N LEU A 5 -16.55 -8.11 -0.56
CA LEU A 5 -16.71 -6.67 -0.35
C LEU A 5 -15.38 -5.93 -0.44
N THR A 6 -14.30 -6.55 0.02
CA THR A 6 -12.95 -5.96 -0.03
C THR A 6 -12.42 -5.88 -1.46
N SER A 7 -12.55 -6.96 -2.23
CA SER A 7 -12.12 -6.99 -3.65
C SER A 7 -12.97 -6.06 -4.51
N LEU A 8 -14.30 -6.06 -4.33
CA LEU A 8 -15.19 -5.15 -5.04
C LEU A 8 -14.91 -3.68 -4.69
N GLY A 9 -14.69 -3.38 -3.41
CA GLY A 9 -14.30 -2.05 -2.96
C GLY A 9 -12.98 -1.59 -3.57
N LEU A 10 -12.01 -2.49 -3.68
CA LEU A 10 -10.72 -2.22 -4.32
C LEU A 10 -10.87 -1.99 -5.84
N ALA A 11 -11.71 -2.79 -6.52
CA ALA A 11 -12.04 -2.60 -7.92
C ALA A 11 -12.67 -1.21 -8.18
N LEU A 12 -13.65 -0.83 -7.35
CA LEU A 12 -14.28 0.50 -7.44
C LEU A 12 -13.29 1.63 -7.16
N LEU A 13 -12.43 1.48 -6.15
CA LEU A 13 -11.37 2.45 -5.86
C LEU A 13 -10.46 2.66 -7.07
N PHE A 14 -10.09 1.58 -7.77
CA PHE A 14 -9.24 1.63 -8.95
C PHE A 14 -9.91 2.34 -10.12
N LEU A 15 -11.22 2.13 -10.31
CA LEU A 15 -11.99 2.87 -11.31
C LEU A 15 -12.08 4.35 -10.96
N VAL A 16 -12.44 4.68 -9.72
CA VAL A 16 -12.58 6.07 -9.23
C VAL A 16 -11.26 6.84 -9.33
N LEU A 17 -10.14 6.21 -8.97
CA LEU A 17 -8.81 6.82 -9.10
C LEU A 17 -8.26 6.74 -10.53
N GLY A 18 -8.67 5.78 -11.34
CA GLY A 18 -8.15 5.59 -12.70
C GLY A 18 -8.78 6.55 -13.71
N ILE A 19 -10.09 6.78 -13.61
CA ILE A 19 -10.85 7.57 -14.60
C ILE A 19 -10.35 9.02 -14.71
N PRO A 20 -10.20 9.80 -13.63
CA PRO A 20 -9.71 11.18 -13.75
C PRO A 20 -8.29 11.26 -14.34
N LEU A 21 -7.42 10.31 -14.00
CA LEU A 21 -6.06 10.21 -14.54
C LEU A 21 -6.08 9.88 -16.03
N MET A 22 -6.88 8.89 -16.45
CA MET A 22 -7.03 8.45 -17.84
C MET A 22 -7.56 9.59 -18.73
N LEU A 23 -8.47 10.40 -18.20
CA LEU A 23 -9.03 11.56 -18.89
C LEU A 23 -8.08 12.78 -18.90
N GLY A 24 -6.94 12.72 -18.21
CA GLY A 24 -6.00 13.84 -18.10
C GLY A 24 -6.55 15.03 -17.30
N LYS A 25 -7.51 14.79 -16.38
CA LYS A 25 -8.12 15.84 -15.56
C LYS A 25 -7.26 16.23 -14.35
N VAL A 26 -6.26 15.41 -14.03
CA VAL A 26 -5.40 15.56 -12.85
C VAL A 26 -4.15 16.34 -13.23
N LYS A 27 -4.09 17.62 -12.82
CA LYS A 27 -2.89 18.45 -13.00
C LYS A 27 -1.73 17.93 -12.13
N ARG A 28 -0.50 18.22 -12.55
CA ARG A 28 0.74 17.91 -11.80
C ARG A 28 0.64 18.37 -10.36
N ASN A 29 0.75 17.43 -9.43
CA ASN A 29 0.64 17.67 -8.00
C ASN A 29 1.46 16.64 -7.21
N SER A 30 1.64 16.89 -5.92
CA SER A 30 2.48 16.06 -5.04
C SER A 30 1.76 14.88 -4.38
N LEU A 31 0.44 14.71 -4.58
CA LEU A 31 -0.39 13.75 -3.84
C LEU A 31 -0.92 12.60 -4.70
N TYR A 32 -1.34 12.88 -5.93
CA TYR A 32 -2.16 11.99 -6.74
C TYR A 32 -1.63 11.88 -8.17
N GLY A 33 -1.47 10.63 -8.62
CA GLY A 33 -0.87 10.26 -9.90
C GLY A 33 0.42 9.45 -9.74
N ALA A 34 0.95 8.96 -10.86
CA ALA A 34 2.30 8.43 -10.97
C ALA A 34 3.29 9.58 -10.81
N ARG A 35 4.03 9.55 -9.69
CA ARG A 35 4.95 10.60 -9.24
C ARG A 35 6.39 10.12 -9.29
N PHE A 36 6.85 9.81 -10.50
CA PHE A 36 8.26 9.55 -10.74
C PHE A 36 9.01 10.86 -10.95
N SER A 37 10.32 10.83 -10.77
CA SER A 37 11.24 11.92 -11.14
C SER A 37 10.92 12.53 -12.50
N ALA A 38 10.73 11.69 -13.51
CA ALA A 38 10.41 12.09 -14.89
C ALA A 38 9.08 12.84 -15.00
N THR A 39 8.01 12.34 -14.38
CA THR A 39 6.68 12.99 -14.40
C THR A 39 6.64 14.27 -13.59
N MET A 40 7.48 14.38 -12.55
CA MET A 40 7.54 15.59 -11.75
C MET A 40 8.34 16.70 -12.45
N ALA A 41 9.30 16.35 -13.31
CA ALA A 41 10.12 17.32 -14.04
C ALA A 41 9.33 18.15 -15.07
N ASP A 42 8.46 17.53 -15.87
CA ASP A 42 7.76 18.19 -16.98
C ASP A 42 6.28 17.81 -17.05
N GLY A 43 5.40 18.79 -17.32
CA GLY A 43 3.95 18.61 -17.38
C GLY A 43 3.47 17.74 -18.56
N ARG A 44 4.19 17.72 -19.68
CA ARG A 44 3.88 16.86 -20.83
C ARG A 44 4.18 15.40 -20.49
N VAL A 45 5.30 15.15 -19.82
CA VAL A 45 5.63 13.80 -19.31
C VAL A 45 4.60 13.36 -18.27
N TRP A 46 4.19 14.26 -17.37
CA TRP A 46 3.12 14.02 -16.41
C TRP A 46 1.83 13.54 -17.10
N ASP A 47 1.34 14.27 -18.09
CA ASP A 47 0.06 13.98 -18.75
C ASP A 47 0.11 12.64 -19.50
N VAL A 48 1.19 12.37 -20.25
CA VAL A 48 1.34 11.13 -21.02
C VAL A 48 1.40 9.91 -20.09
N VAL A 49 2.20 9.98 -19.03
CA VAL A 49 2.37 8.86 -18.10
C VAL A 49 1.12 8.67 -17.26
N ASN A 50 0.52 9.74 -16.72
CA ASN A 50 -0.67 9.62 -15.87
C ASN A 50 -1.91 9.16 -16.63
N ARG A 51 -2.07 9.51 -17.91
CA ARG A 51 -3.13 8.92 -18.75
C ARG A 51 -2.96 7.40 -18.86
N LYS A 52 -1.72 6.93 -19.03
CA LYS A 52 -1.39 5.50 -19.07
C LYS A 52 -1.59 4.83 -17.71
N THR A 53 -1.21 5.48 -16.62
CA THR A 53 -1.47 5.02 -15.25
C THR A 53 -2.96 4.87 -15.00
N GLY A 54 -3.75 5.88 -15.37
CA GLY A 54 -5.21 5.83 -15.26
C GLY A 54 -5.81 4.67 -16.05
N PHE A 55 -5.36 4.46 -17.28
CA PHE A 55 -5.78 3.31 -18.08
C PHE A 55 -5.47 1.97 -17.39
N LEU A 56 -4.26 1.80 -16.84
CA LEU A 56 -3.87 0.57 -16.13
C LEU A 56 -4.73 0.35 -14.86
N PHE A 57 -5.08 1.42 -14.15
CA PHE A 57 -5.97 1.33 -12.99
C PHE A 57 -7.40 0.95 -13.41
N VAL A 58 -7.91 1.56 -14.48
CA VAL A 58 -9.24 1.24 -15.01
C VAL A 58 -9.31 -0.22 -15.46
N VAL A 59 -8.31 -0.71 -16.20
CA VAL A 59 -8.25 -2.11 -16.64
C VAL A 59 -8.15 -3.05 -15.45
N GLY A 60 -7.25 -2.78 -14.50
CA GLY A 60 -7.10 -3.62 -13.31
C GLY A 60 -8.37 -3.69 -12.46
N GLY A 61 -9.01 -2.53 -12.23
CA GLY A 61 -10.27 -2.43 -11.51
C GLY A 61 -11.43 -3.12 -12.23
N ALA A 62 -11.55 -2.94 -13.55
CA ALA A 62 -12.60 -3.58 -14.34
C ALA A 62 -12.46 -5.10 -14.35
N VAL A 63 -11.24 -5.63 -14.54
CA VAL A 63 -10.99 -7.09 -14.50
C VAL A 63 -11.32 -7.66 -13.13
N ALA A 64 -10.85 -7.02 -12.05
CA ALA A 64 -11.15 -7.45 -10.69
C ALA A 64 -12.67 -7.45 -10.43
N GLY A 65 -13.35 -6.36 -10.78
CA GLY A 65 -14.80 -6.21 -10.60
C GLY A 65 -15.61 -7.23 -11.41
N ILE A 66 -15.21 -7.54 -12.65
CA ILE A 66 -15.86 -8.58 -13.46
C ILE A 66 -15.72 -9.95 -12.78
N VAL A 67 -14.52 -10.30 -12.31
CA VAL A 67 -14.29 -11.59 -11.64
C VAL A 67 -15.12 -11.69 -10.35
N ASP A 68 -15.18 -10.61 -9.58
CA ASP A 68 -16.02 -10.53 -8.38
C ASP A 68 -17.51 -10.72 -8.71
N MET A 69 -18.02 -10.07 -9.76
CA MET A 69 -19.41 -10.23 -10.21
C MET A 69 -19.71 -11.67 -10.65
N LEU A 70 -18.78 -12.31 -11.36
CA LEU A 70 -18.91 -13.72 -11.75
C LEU A 70 -18.91 -14.66 -10.53
N ALA A 71 -18.15 -14.33 -9.48
CA ALA A 71 -18.16 -15.07 -8.22
C ALA A 71 -19.49 -14.90 -7.46
N VAL A 72 -20.10 -13.70 -7.49
CA VAL A 72 -21.45 -13.47 -6.93
C VAL A 72 -22.51 -14.27 -7.70
N ALA A 73 -22.41 -14.29 -9.03
CA ALA A 73 -23.33 -15.02 -9.90
C ALA A 73 -23.18 -16.56 -9.82
N GLY A 74 -22.22 -17.07 -9.03
CA GLY A 74 -21.98 -18.51 -8.88
C GLY A 74 -21.26 -19.16 -10.06
N VAL A 75 -20.76 -18.36 -11.01
CA VAL A 75 -20.00 -18.85 -12.17
C VAL A 75 -18.58 -19.27 -11.76
N VAL A 76 -18.02 -18.60 -10.76
CA VAL A 76 -16.66 -18.83 -10.27
C VAL A 76 -16.68 -19.08 -8.76
N THR A 77 -15.79 -19.94 -8.26
CA THR A 77 -15.72 -20.24 -6.82
C THR A 77 -15.28 -19.01 -6.01
N ARG A 78 -15.77 -18.89 -4.78
CA ARG A 78 -15.41 -17.76 -3.89
C ARG A 78 -13.93 -17.71 -3.51
N VAL A 79 -13.21 -18.82 -3.64
CA VAL A 79 -11.76 -18.89 -3.43
C VAL A 79 -11.00 -18.05 -4.46
N VAL A 80 -11.58 -17.87 -5.66
CA VAL A 80 -10.97 -17.04 -6.71
C VAL A 80 -10.81 -15.59 -6.28
N GLY A 81 -11.68 -15.04 -5.44
CA GLY A 81 -11.55 -13.67 -4.93
C GLY A 81 -10.22 -13.43 -4.18
N GLN A 82 -9.69 -14.43 -3.46
CA GLN A 82 -8.39 -14.32 -2.80
C GLN A 82 -7.25 -14.24 -3.82
N TYR A 83 -7.31 -15.04 -4.88
CA TYR A 83 -6.33 -15.01 -5.96
C TYR A 83 -6.41 -13.71 -6.76
N VAL A 84 -7.60 -13.12 -6.92
CA VAL A 84 -7.78 -11.82 -7.59
C VAL A 84 -7.07 -10.70 -6.83
N VAL A 85 -7.24 -10.63 -5.51
CA VAL A 85 -6.54 -9.61 -4.69
C VAL A 85 -5.03 -9.79 -4.81
N GLY A 86 -4.53 -11.03 -4.68
CA GLY A 86 -3.10 -11.33 -4.84
C GLY A 86 -2.59 -10.95 -6.23
N ALA A 87 -3.30 -11.35 -7.28
CA ALA A 87 -2.95 -11.04 -8.67
C ALA A 87 -2.99 -9.53 -8.94
N LEU A 88 -3.94 -8.79 -8.36
CA LEU A 88 -4.03 -7.34 -8.51
C LEU A 88 -2.84 -6.64 -7.82
N VAL A 89 -2.44 -7.10 -6.63
CA VAL A 89 -1.22 -6.62 -5.97
C VAL A 89 0.01 -6.86 -6.84
N THR A 90 0.20 -8.08 -7.34
CA THR A 90 1.30 -8.39 -8.26
C THR A 90 1.26 -7.54 -9.52
N TYR A 91 0.07 -7.35 -10.12
CA TYR A 91 -0.14 -6.49 -11.27
C TYR A 91 0.27 -5.04 -10.99
N ILE A 92 -0.10 -4.47 -9.84
CA ILE A 92 0.28 -3.11 -9.44
C ILE A 92 1.80 -2.97 -9.32
N LEU A 93 2.47 -3.96 -8.72
CA LEU A 93 3.93 -3.93 -8.57
C LEU A 93 4.62 -3.95 -9.93
N ILE A 94 4.22 -4.87 -10.82
CA ILE A 94 4.75 -4.96 -12.19
C ILE A 94 4.44 -3.67 -12.96
N ALA A 95 3.20 -3.19 -12.90
CA ALA A 95 2.76 -1.96 -13.56
C ALA A 95 3.53 -0.73 -13.04
N SER A 96 3.85 -0.68 -11.75
CA SER A 96 4.63 0.42 -11.16
C SER A 96 6.06 0.46 -11.69
N VAL A 97 6.74 -0.70 -11.77
CA VAL A 97 8.08 -0.81 -12.35
C VAL A 97 8.05 -0.46 -13.84
N TRP A 98 7.06 -0.99 -14.57
CA TRP A 98 6.89 -0.69 -15.98
C TRP A 98 6.61 0.79 -16.23
N LEU A 99 5.71 1.40 -15.46
CA LEU A 99 5.36 2.82 -15.54
C LEU A 99 6.56 3.72 -15.20
N TRP A 100 7.40 3.33 -14.23
CA TRP A 100 8.63 4.04 -13.93
C TRP A 100 9.56 4.05 -15.15
N ARG A 101 9.85 2.88 -15.74
CA ARG A 101 10.68 2.78 -16.96
C ARG A 101 10.06 3.49 -18.16
N TYR A 102 8.74 3.43 -18.30
CA TYR A 102 7.99 4.16 -19.32
C TYR A 102 8.14 5.67 -19.14
N SER A 103 8.04 6.17 -17.90
CA SER A 103 8.20 7.59 -17.61
C SER A 103 9.60 8.12 -17.96
N GLU A 104 10.65 7.34 -17.67
CA GLU A 104 12.02 7.71 -18.05
C GLU A 104 12.20 7.71 -19.57
N ARG A 105 11.58 6.76 -20.29
CA ARG A 105 11.61 6.74 -21.75
C ARG A 105 10.95 7.99 -22.32
N VAL A 106 9.74 8.32 -21.86
CA VAL A 106 9.01 9.51 -22.31
C VAL A 106 9.79 10.78 -22.02
N ALA A 107 10.45 10.89 -20.86
CA ALA A 107 11.31 12.03 -20.54
C ALA A 107 12.51 12.15 -21.50
N ARG A 108 13.20 11.04 -21.79
CA ARG A 108 14.29 11.02 -22.79
C ARG A 108 13.81 11.47 -24.16
N ASP A 109 12.69 10.92 -24.63
CA ASP A 109 12.13 11.21 -25.95
C ASP A 109 11.67 12.67 -26.08
N THR A 110 11.31 13.30 -24.97
CA THR A 110 10.89 14.72 -24.91
C THR A 110 12.04 15.68 -24.59
N GLY A 111 13.28 15.19 -24.47
CA GLY A 111 14.45 16.01 -24.14
C GLY A 111 14.46 16.55 -22.69
N VAL A 112 13.66 15.95 -21.80
CA VAL A 112 13.56 16.36 -20.40
C VAL A 112 14.67 15.67 -19.60
N THR A 113 15.53 16.47 -18.96
CA THR A 113 16.51 15.95 -18.01
C THR A 113 15.81 15.52 -16.73
N VAL A 114 15.85 14.22 -16.45
CA VAL A 114 15.24 13.65 -15.24
C VAL A 114 16.05 14.14 -14.04
N ARG A 115 15.44 14.98 -13.21
CA ARG A 115 16.02 15.33 -11.91
C ARG A 115 15.78 14.19 -10.93
N ASP A 116 16.74 14.01 -10.05
CA ASP A 116 16.60 13.13 -8.91
C ASP A 116 15.31 13.41 -8.13
N MET A 117 14.68 12.35 -7.59
CA MET A 117 13.42 12.51 -6.86
C MET A 117 13.67 13.32 -5.58
N GLU A 118 13.09 14.51 -5.53
CA GLU A 118 13.12 15.37 -4.35
C GLU A 118 12.30 14.70 -3.24
N VAL A 119 12.94 14.29 -2.15
CA VAL A 119 12.21 13.93 -0.94
C VAL A 119 11.96 15.23 -0.21
N GLY A 120 10.79 15.84 -0.40
CA GLY A 120 10.40 17.06 0.31
C GLY A 120 10.16 16.82 1.80
N ARG A 121 10.02 17.90 2.59
CA ARG A 121 9.71 17.83 4.04
C ARG A 121 8.34 17.19 4.35
N THR A 122 7.45 17.14 3.37
CA THR A 122 6.10 16.57 3.48
C THR A 122 6.11 15.04 3.42
N ALA A 123 7.01 14.42 2.66
CA ALA A 123 7.02 12.97 2.50
C ALA A 123 7.30 12.22 3.82
N PRO A 124 8.34 12.55 4.61
CA PRO A 124 8.53 11.94 5.93
C PRO A 124 7.38 12.21 6.89
N LEU A 125 6.75 13.38 6.82
CA LEU A 125 5.60 13.71 7.67
C LEU A 125 4.42 12.77 7.38
N LEU A 126 4.10 12.55 6.10
CA LEU A 126 3.01 11.65 5.70
C LEU A 126 3.29 10.20 6.11
N VAL A 127 4.53 9.74 5.95
CA VAL A 127 4.93 8.39 6.41
C VAL A 127 4.87 8.29 7.93
N ALA A 128 5.30 9.32 8.67
CA ALA A 128 5.19 9.36 10.12
C ALA A 128 3.74 9.30 10.59
N ILE A 129 2.82 10.03 9.94
CA ILE A 129 1.38 9.93 10.21
C ILE A 129 0.89 8.50 10.00
N GLY A 130 1.30 7.85 8.90
CA GLY A 130 1.00 6.44 8.65
C GLY A 130 1.53 5.52 9.75
N CYS A 131 2.77 5.75 10.20
CA CYS A 131 3.37 5.02 11.32
C CYS A 131 2.53 5.16 12.60
N PHE A 132 2.13 6.38 12.98
CA PHE A 132 1.31 6.60 14.16
C PHE A 132 -0.12 6.04 14.03
N ALA A 133 -0.68 6.01 12.82
CA ALA A 133 -1.93 5.28 12.59
C ALA A 133 -1.77 3.77 12.87
N ILE A 134 -0.64 3.18 12.48
CA ILE A 134 -0.32 1.78 12.82
C ILE A 134 -0.07 1.60 14.33
N VAL A 135 0.54 2.59 15.02
CA VAL A 135 0.65 2.57 16.49
C VAL A 135 -0.72 2.43 17.13
N ILE A 136 -1.66 3.29 16.73
CA ILE A 136 -3.04 3.27 17.23
C ILE A 136 -3.68 1.91 16.93
N ALA A 137 -3.58 1.42 15.70
CA ALA A 137 -4.13 0.12 15.31
C ALA A 137 -3.52 -1.06 16.09
N GLY A 138 -2.21 -1.04 16.35
CA GLY A 138 -1.50 -2.06 17.12
C GLY A 138 -1.91 -2.07 18.59
N VAL A 139 -2.07 -0.90 19.21
CA VAL A 139 -2.61 -0.77 20.57
C VAL A 139 -4.06 -1.23 20.63
N LEU A 140 -4.91 -0.77 19.72
CA LEU A 140 -6.32 -1.21 19.67
C LEU A 140 -6.43 -2.72 19.46
N SER A 141 -5.59 -3.30 18.60
CA SER A 141 -5.49 -4.74 18.37
C SER A 141 -5.24 -5.48 19.69
N ALA A 142 -4.26 -5.05 20.48
CA ALA A 142 -3.88 -5.68 21.75
C ALA A 142 -5.03 -5.80 22.77
N PHE A 143 -5.98 -4.87 22.74
CA PHE A 143 -7.09 -4.81 23.70
C PHE A 143 -8.46 -5.14 23.10
N SER A 144 -8.52 -5.43 21.79
CA SER A 144 -9.76 -5.76 21.11
C SER A 144 -10.21 -7.21 21.37
N THR A 145 -11.51 -7.43 21.37
CA THR A 145 -12.12 -8.76 21.24
C THR A 145 -12.08 -9.22 19.78
N PRO A 146 -12.25 -10.53 19.49
CA PRO A 146 -12.34 -11.04 18.12
C PRO A 146 -13.32 -10.23 17.27
N ASN A 147 -12.82 -9.62 16.21
CA ASN A 147 -13.60 -8.75 15.34
C ASN A 147 -13.02 -8.77 13.91
N PRO A 148 -13.81 -8.35 12.90
CA PRO A 148 -13.36 -8.41 11.51
C PRO A 148 -12.52 -7.21 11.08
N TRP A 149 -12.21 -6.25 11.95
CA TRP A 149 -11.62 -4.96 11.57
C TRP A 149 -10.17 -4.79 12.02
N VAL A 150 -9.92 -4.96 13.32
CA VAL A 150 -8.64 -4.67 13.96
C VAL A 150 -8.08 -5.94 14.57
N GLY A 151 -6.80 -6.19 14.28
CA GLY A 151 -6.05 -7.29 14.86
C GLY A 151 -5.52 -8.32 13.87
N PHE A 152 -4.71 -9.22 14.39
CA PHE A 152 -4.16 -10.38 13.72
C PHE A 152 -5.24 -11.43 13.51
N ARG A 153 -5.62 -11.59 12.25
CA ARG A 153 -6.76 -12.38 11.79
C ARG A 153 -6.25 -13.55 10.98
N VAL A 154 -6.02 -14.65 11.68
CA VAL A 154 -5.66 -15.95 11.11
C VAL A 154 -6.64 -17.00 11.65
N PRO A 155 -6.83 -18.15 10.99
CA PRO A 155 -7.81 -19.15 11.43
C PRO A 155 -7.70 -19.51 12.92
N ALA A 156 -6.47 -19.63 13.43
CA ALA A 156 -6.18 -19.88 14.83
C ALA A 156 -6.73 -18.80 15.79
N THR A 157 -6.63 -17.51 15.44
CA THR A 157 -7.09 -16.42 16.32
C THR A 157 -8.60 -16.30 16.32
N PHE A 158 -9.29 -16.66 15.23
CA PHE A 158 -10.76 -16.71 15.22
C PHE A 158 -11.34 -17.93 15.93
N ALA A 159 -10.62 -19.06 15.90
CA ALA A 159 -11.09 -20.30 16.52
C ALA A 159 -11.08 -20.23 18.06
N ASN A 160 -10.18 -19.45 18.66
CA ASN A 160 -10.03 -19.39 20.11
C ASN A 160 -9.76 -17.95 20.61
N PRO A 161 -10.68 -17.35 21.40
CA PRO A 161 -10.50 -16.01 21.97
C PRO A 161 -9.24 -15.84 22.82
N ALA A 162 -8.77 -16.89 23.50
CA ALA A 162 -7.52 -16.82 24.26
C ALA A 162 -6.30 -16.69 23.32
N VAL A 163 -6.30 -17.41 22.20
CA VAL A 163 -5.27 -17.28 21.15
C VAL A 163 -5.34 -15.89 20.51
N TRP A 164 -6.55 -15.38 20.24
CA TRP A 164 -6.75 -14.00 19.79
C TRP A 164 -6.04 -13.00 20.72
N HIS A 165 -6.35 -13.03 22.02
CA HIS A 165 -5.79 -12.08 22.96
C HIS A 165 -4.27 -12.20 23.09
N GLN A 166 -3.72 -13.41 23.17
CA GLN A 166 -2.27 -13.58 23.27
C GLN A 166 -1.51 -13.10 22.04
N VAL A 167 -2.00 -13.43 20.84
CA VAL A 167 -1.36 -13.04 19.58
C VAL A 167 -1.48 -11.54 19.37
N ASN A 168 -2.67 -10.97 19.56
CA ASN A 168 -2.90 -9.54 19.36
C ASN A 168 -2.17 -8.68 20.40
N LEU A 169 -2.08 -9.14 21.66
CA LEU A 169 -1.29 -8.45 22.67
C LEU A 169 0.19 -8.38 22.25
N LYS A 170 0.80 -9.52 21.89
CA LYS A 170 2.21 -9.55 21.49
C LYS A 170 2.45 -8.84 20.16
N ALA A 171 1.81 -9.30 19.09
CA ALA A 171 2.07 -8.79 17.75
C ALA A 171 1.58 -7.34 17.58
N GLY A 172 0.43 -6.97 18.19
CA GLY A 172 -0.10 -5.61 18.17
C GLY A 172 0.82 -4.62 18.89
N LEU A 173 1.30 -4.95 20.10
CA LEU A 173 2.25 -4.09 20.81
C LEU A 173 3.62 -4.04 20.12
N THR A 174 4.14 -5.15 19.59
CA THR A 174 5.37 -5.15 18.80
C THR A 174 5.25 -4.23 17.57
N LEU A 175 4.14 -4.33 16.85
CA LEU A 175 3.87 -3.47 15.69
C LEU A 175 3.75 -1.99 16.08
N ALA A 176 3.14 -1.72 17.23
CA ALA A 176 3.01 -0.37 17.76
C ALA A 176 4.38 0.22 18.15
N VAL A 177 5.22 -0.52 18.87
CA VAL A 177 6.56 -0.04 19.24
C VAL A 177 7.41 0.20 18.00
N LEU A 178 7.49 -0.76 17.07
CA LEU A 178 8.29 -0.62 15.85
C LEU A 178 7.82 0.57 15.02
N SER A 179 6.51 0.70 14.78
CA SER A 179 5.96 1.82 14.01
C SER A 179 6.15 3.15 14.73
N GLY A 180 6.07 3.18 16.07
CA GLY A 180 6.38 4.38 16.85
C GLY A 180 7.83 4.84 16.65
N VAL A 181 8.78 3.91 16.75
CA VAL A 181 10.21 4.19 16.51
C VAL A 181 10.43 4.73 15.10
N PHE A 182 9.94 4.03 14.07
CA PHE A 182 10.04 4.52 12.68
C PHE A 182 9.34 5.87 12.50
N GLY A 183 8.18 6.09 13.11
CA GLY A 183 7.45 7.36 13.05
C GLY A 183 8.28 8.53 13.55
N PHE A 184 8.95 8.39 14.70
CA PHE A 184 9.87 9.41 15.21
C PHE A 184 11.11 9.58 14.31
N MET A 185 11.67 8.49 13.78
CA MET A 185 12.78 8.57 12.82
C MET A 185 12.38 9.37 11.56
N PHE A 186 11.20 9.13 11.00
CA PHE A 186 10.69 9.90 9.87
C PHE A 186 10.42 11.38 10.21
N LEU A 187 9.91 11.68 11.41
CA LEU A 187 9.79 13.06 11.85
C LEU A 187 11.15 13.76 11.92
N SER A 188 12.20 13.07 12.38
CA SER A 188 13.55 13.63 12.48
C SER A 188 14.12 14.04 11.11
N LEU A 189 13.77 13.31 10.04
CA LEU A 189 14.20 13.63 8.67
C LEU A 189 13.72 15.00 8.18
N ARG A 190 12.65 15.56 8.78
CA ARG A 190 12.11 16.88 8.39
C ARG A 190 13.09 18.02 8.65
N ASN A 191 13.96 17.86 9.64
CA ASN A 191 14.94 18.85 10.05
C ASN A 191 16.28 18.71 9.34
N MET A 192 16.44 17.66 8.51
CA MET A 192 17.67 17.40 7.76
C MET A 192 17.70 18.14 6.43
N THR A 193 18.91 18.26 5.86
CA THR A 193 19.08 18.71 4.47
C THR A 193 18.41 17.73 3.51
N GLU A 194 18.16 18.17 2.27
CA GLU A 194 17.51 17.32 1.27
C GLU A 194 18.33 16.08 0.92
N ASP A 195 19.64 16.24 0.75
CA ASP A 195 20.54 15.14 0.39
C ASP A 195 20.60 14.06 1.48
N GLU A 196 20.72 14.47 2.75
CA GLU A 196 20.70 13.56 3.89
C GLU A 196 19.35 12.83 3.99
N ARG A 197 18.25 13.57 3.86
CA ARG A 197 16.90 13.00 3.91
C ARG A 197 16.69 11.98 2.80
N LYS A 198 17.12 12.27 1.56
CA LYS A 198 17.00 11.35 0.43
C LYS A 198 17.77 10.05 0.66
N ARG A 199 18.99 10.13 1.21
CA ARG A 199 19.82 8.95 1.52
C ARG A 199 19.16 8.04 2.57
N LEU A 200 18.58 8.62 3.61
CA LEU A 200 18.01 7.87 4.74
C LEU A 200 16.58 7.40 4.51
N PHE A 201 15.75 8.21 3.82
CA PHE A 201 14.32 7.96 3.68
C PHE A 201 14.00 6.59 3.09
N SER A 202 14.64 6.21 2.00
CA SER A 202 14.39 4.93 1.32
C SER A 202 14.76 3.74 2.20
N GLY A 203 15.91 3.81 2.88
CA GLY A 203 16.35 2.74 3.80
C GLY A 203 15.41 2.57 4.99
N LEU A 204 14.99 3.68 5.60
CA LEU A 204 14.02 3.66 6.69
C LEU A 204 12.65 3.15 6.23
N PHE A 205 12.20 3.55 5.05
CA PHE A 205 10.92 3.11 4.50
C PHE A 205 10.90 1.62 4.21
N ILE A 206 11.94 1.10 3.56
CA ILE A 206 12.10 -0.33 3.31
C ILE A 206 12.21 -1.10 4.63
N GLY A 207 13.03 -0.62 5.57
CA GLY A 207 13.17 -1.23 6.90
C GLY A 207 11.85 -1.30 7.67
N TRP A 208 11.03 -0.25 7.60
CA TRP A 208 9.71 -0.22 8.22
C TRP A 208 8.76 -1.24 7.59
N VAL A 209 8.67 -1.29 6.26
CA VAL A 209 7.82 -2.26 5.54
C VAL A 209 8.25 -3.69 5.84
N ILE A 210 9.56 -3.98 5.80
CA ILE A 210 10.08 -5.31 6.16
C ILE A 210 9.71 -5.66 7.60
N SER A 211 9.85 -4.72 8.53
CA SER A 211 9.49 -4.94 9.95
C SER A 211 8.02 -5.32 10.11
N ILE A 212 7.11 -4.66 9.39
CA ILE A 212 5.67 -5.00 9.38
C ILE A 212 5.46 -6.44 8.87
N VAL A 213 6.12 -6.80 7.76
CA VAL A 213 6.00 -8.15 7.16
C VAL A 213 6.56 -9.22 8.11
N VAL A 214 7.69 -8.96 8.76
CA VAL A 214 8.29 -9.87 9.73
C VAL A 214 7.36 -10.09 10.92
N VAL A 215 6.75 -9.03 11.47
CA VAL A 215 5.75 -9.15 12.53
C VAL A 215 4.51 -9.91 12.05
N ALA A 216 4.08 -9.70 10.80
CA ALA A 216 2.96 -10.43 10.19
C ALA A 216 3.22 -11.95 10.13
N ILE A 217 4.41 -12.33 9.67
CA ILE A 217 4.82 -13.74 9.59
C ILE A 217 4.98 -14.32 11.00
N ALA A 218 5.72 -13.65 11.88
CA ALA A 218 5.97 -14.12 13.24
C ALA A 218 4.67 -14.27 14.05
N GLY A 219 3.74 -13.32 13.93
CA GLY A 219 2.42 -13.39 14.57
C GLY A 219 1.59 -14.57 14.06
N SER A 220 1.65 -14.86 12.76
CA SER A 220 0.96 -16.01 12.16
C SER A 220 1.54 -17.35 12.63
N LEU A 221 2.87 -17.45 12.69
CA LEU A 221 3.57 -18.63 13.21
C LEU A 221 3.27 -18.84 14.70
N PHE A 222 3.31 -17.77 15.49
CA PHE A 222 2.99 -17.81 16.91
C PHE A 222 1.54 -18.25 17.16
N ALA A 223 0.58 -17.71 16.42
CA ALA A 223 -0.82 -18.13 16.50
C ALA A 223 -0.99 -19.63 16.24
N ASN A 224 -0.34 -20.15 15.20
CA ASN A 224 -0.40 -21.58 14.88
C ASN A 224 0.29 -22.46 15.93
N SER A 225 1.31 -21.94 16.62
CA SER A 225 1.99 -22.67 17.70
C SER A 225 1.13 -22.83 18.96
N LEU A 226 0.17 -21.92 19.20
CA LEU A 226 -0.73 -21.97 20.37
C LEU A 226 -1.93 -22.91 20.20
N VAL A 227 -2.15 -23.41 18.98
CA VAL A 227 -3.27 -24.34 18.65
C VAL A 227 -2.79 -25.80 18.58
N ARG A 228 -1.47 -26.01 18.58
CA ARG A 228 -0.85 -27.35 18.65
C ARG A 228 -0.70 -27.79 20.10
#